data_AF-A0A346AHH1-F1
#
_entry.id   AF-A0A346AHH1-F1
#
_cell.length_a   1.000
_cell.length_b   1.000
_cell.length_c   1.000
_cell.angle_alpha   90.00
_cell.angle_beta   90.00
_cell.angle_gamma   90.00
#
_symmetry.space_group_name_H-M   'P 1'
#
loop_
_entity.id
_entity.type
_entity.pdbx_description
1 polymer ?
#
loop_
_entity_poly.entity_id
_entity_poly.type
_entity_poly.pdbx_seq_one_letter_code
_entity_poly.pdbx_strand_id
1 'polypeptide(L)'
;MKRLPHLADPDCVPRPVDLHLARSLNEALNRSAAQQPCWPDPEQARAVGERLHRADPIVAHDETARLSARLAQVARGEAFLLQAGDCAETFADNTEPHVRANLRLLLRMADVLAQGAGLPVVKVGRMAGQYAKPRSNVVDSHGLPVYRGDVINSAVRTPEARTPDPRRMLRAHANSARAMSLVRKHCPGEVYISHELLLLDYERTVLWVDASGPEPRLSSGLAHFPWIGHRTRQLDGAHVAFAELLSNPIGLKIGPDVKPEQAVEYVRRLDPHCTPGRLTLVSRMGHTPSSATCFRRSWRRSTPRDTRSSGSATRCTATPGGRRTGTRPATSTTWPTRSPASSRCTDGSAPIPAASTSR
;
A
#
# COMPACT_ATOMS: atom_id res chain seq x y z
N MET A 1 14.45 16.97 -8.33
CA MET A 1 13.46 16.34 -9.24
C MET A 1 12.63 17.43 -9.90
N LYS A 2 12.11 17.18 -11.12
CA LYS A 2 11.15 18.09 -11.78
C LYS A 2 9.79 17.41 -11.83
N ARG A 3 8.69 18.17 -11.67
CA ARG A 3 7.34 17.63 -11.85
C ARG A 3 7.21 17.09 -13.27
N LEU A 4 6.50 15.98 -13.46
CA LEU A 4 6.19 15.50 -14.80
C LEU A 4 5.36 16.59 -15.49
N PRO A 5 5.80 17.14 -16.63
CA PRO A 5 5.08 18.24 -17.26
C PRO A 5 3.70 17.81 -17.75
N HIS A 6 2.79 18.77 -17.78
CA HIS A 6 1.52 18.59 -18.45
C HIS A 6 1.72 18.74 -19.95
N LEU A 7 1.71 17.63 -20.72
CA LEU A 7 2.06 17.68 -22.15
C LEU A 7 1.08 18.49 -23.02
N ALA A 8 -0.12 18.80 -22.53
CA ALA A 8 -1.06 19.67 -23.23
C ALA A 8 -0.86 21.17 -22.93
N ASP A 9 0.10 21.53 -22.07
CA ASP A 9 0.43 22.92 -21.79
C ASP A 9 1.25 23.51 -22.97
N PRO A 10 0.78 24.58 -23.63
CA PRO A 10 1.44 25.14 -24.82
C PRO A 10 2.83 25.71 -24.53
N ASP A 11 3.12 26.09 -23.29
CA ASP A 11 4.42 26.64 -22.88
C ASP A 11 5.39 25.56 -22.39
N CYS A 12 4.96 24.28 -22.37
CA CYS A 12 5.78 23.18 -21.91
C CYS A 12 6.79 22.75 -22.99
N VAL A 13 8.08 22.77 -22.63
CA VAL A 13 9.15 22.13 -23.41
C VAL A 13 9.56 20.82 -22.70
N PRO A 14 8.98 19.66 -23.06
CA PRO A 14 9.26 18.40 -22.39
C PRO A 14 10.64 17.86 -22.78
N ARG A 15 11.38 17.31 -21.81
CA ARG A 15 12.65 16.62 -22.09
C ARG A 15 12.36 15.22 -22.67
N PRO A 16 13.33 14.58 -23.34
CA PRO A 16 13.15 13.20 -23.84
C PRO A 16 12.70 12.21 -22.76
N VAL A 17 13.22 12.34 -21.54
CA VAL A 17 12.80 11.52 -20.39
C VAL A 17 11.35 11.77 -19.99
N ASP A 18 10.86 13.01 -20.10
CA ASP A 18 9.48 13.36 -19.77
C ASP A 18 8.51 12.72 -20.77
N LEU A 19 8.86 12.76 -22.06
CA LEU A 19 8.10 12.12 -23.14
C LEU A 19 8.04 10.59 -22.99
N HIS A 20 9.18 9.97 -22.64
CA HIS A 20 9.25 8.52 -22.42
C HIS A 20 8.37 8.08 -21.24
N LEU A 21 8.47 8.80 -20.11
CA LEU A 21 7.66 8.49 -18.92
C LEU A 21 6.18 8.76 -19.14
N ALA A 22 5.83 9.85 -19.85
CA ALA A 22 4.43 10.15 -20.19
C ALA A 22 3.82 9.08 -21.11
N ARG A 23 4.58 8.58 -22.10
CA ARG A 23 4.14 7.45 -22.94
C ARG A 23 3.90 6.20 -22.11
N SER A 24 4.88 5.83 -21.28
CA SER A 24 4.78 4.65 -20.40
C SER A 24 3.60 4.75 -19.43
N LEU A 25 3.36 5.95 -18.90
CA LEU A 25 2.20 6.24 -18.06
C LEU A 25 0.88 6.06 -18.81
N ASN A 26 0.77 6.59 -20.04
CA ASN A 26 -0.43 6.41 -20.87
C ASN A 26 -0.68 4.94 -21.20
N GLU A 27 0.37 4.19 -21.55
CA GLU A 27 0.29 2.74 -21.79
C GLU A 27 -0.20 1.98 -20.55
N ALA A 28 0.31 2.33 -19.37
CA ALA A 28 -0.14 1.75 -18.11
C ALA A 28 -1.61 2.06 -17.80
N LEU A 29 -2.04 3.32 -18.00
CA LEU A 29 -3.40 3.77 -17.72
C LEU A 29 -4.44 3.26 -18.73
N ASN A 30 -4.02 2.89 -19.96
CA ASN A 30 -4.87 2.29 -20.97
C ASN A 30 -5.18 0.81 -20.72
N ARG A 31 -4.50 0.17 -19.76
CA ARG A 31 -4.84 -1.21 -19.35
C ARG A 31 -6.14 -1.22 -18.56
N SER A 32 -6.75 -2.40 -18.44
CA SER A 32 -7.97 -2.56 -17.65
C SER A 32 -7.74 -2.21 -16.18
N ALA A 33 -8.53 -1.27 -15.66
CA ALA A 33 -8.45 -0.79 -14.29
C ALA A 33 -9.70 -1.23 -13.51
N ALA A 34 -9.54 -2.19 -12.60
CA ALA A 34 -10.64 -2.60 -11.73
C ALA A 34 -11.01 -1.50 -10.73
N GLN A 35 -12.27 -1.52 -10.27
CA GLN A 35 -12.76 -0.70 -9.16
C GLN A 35 -12.79 0.83 -9.38
N GLN A 36 -12.54 1.31 -10.61
CA GLN A 36 -12.69 2.74 -10.92
C GLN A 36 -14.18 3.16 -10.87
N PRO A 37 -14.47 4.41 -10.46
CA PRO A 37 -15.82 4.96 -10.59
C PRO A 37 -16.15 5.23 -12.07
N CYS A 38 -17.44 5.17 -12.38
CA CYS A 38 -17.95 5.75 -13.61
C CYS A 38 -18.34 7.20 -13.29
N TRP A 39 -17.56 8.17 -13.78
CA TRP A 39 -17.85 9.59 -13.61
C TRP A 39 -19.05 9.98 -14.48
N PRO A 40 -20.12 10.56 -13.91
CA PRO A 40 -21.26 11.05 -14.71
C PRO A 40 -20.86 12.12 -15.73
N ASP A 41 -19.85 12.92 -15.37
CA ASP A 41 -19.28 13.97 -16.21
C ASP A 41 -17.75 13.75 -16.33
N PRO A 42 -17.30 13.08 -17.42
CA PRO A 42 -15.88 12.84 -17.67
C PRO A 42 -15.06 14.11 -17.90
N GLU A 43 -15.67 15.17 -18.44
CA GLU A 43 -14.97 16.44 -18.68
C GLU A 43 -14.64 17.13 -17.37
N GLN A 44 -15.55 17.09 -16.41
CA GLN A 44 -15.30 17.57 -15.06
C GLN A 44 -14.22 16.75 -14.34
N ALA A 45 -14.19 15.43 -14.53
CA ALA A 45 -13.12 14.60 -13.99
C ALA A 45 -11.75 15.01 -14.55
N ARG A 46 -11.67 15.26 -15.87
CA ARG A 46 -10.46 15.78 -16.52
C ARG A 46 -10.07 17.15 -15.95
N ALA A 47 -11.00 18.10 -15.87
CA ALA A 47 -10.73 19.44 -15.34
C ALA A 47 -10.25 19.43 -13.88
N VAL A 48 -10.79 18.53 -13.05
CA VAL A 48 -10.29 18.32 -11.70
C VAL A 48 -8.87 17.73 -11.70
N GLY A 49 -8.61 16.76 -12.56
CA GLY A 49 -7.27 16.19 -12.75
C GLY A 49 -6.23 17.24 -13.12
N GLU A 50 -6.55 18.11 -14.08
CA GLU A 50 -5.71 19.25 -14.48
C GLU A 50 -5.37 20.18 -13.31
N ARG A 51 -6.37 20.48 -12.47
CA ARG A 51 -6.18 21.33 -11.29
C ARG A 51 -5.27 20.65 -10.26
N LEU A 52 -5.45 19.36 -10.03
CA LEU A 52 -4.60 18.58 -9.13
C LEU A 52 -3.18 18.40 -9.66
N HIS A 53 -3.00 18.37 -10.99
CA HIS A 53 -1.68 18.34 -11.61
C HIS A 53 -0.79 19.53 -11.24
N ARG A 54 -1.41 20.65 -10.85
CA ARG A 54 -0.73 21.86 -10.38
C ARG A 54 -0.64 21.97 -8.86
N ALA A 55 -1.28 21.06 -8.12
CA ALA A 55 -1.33 21.11 -6.65
C ALA A 55 0.00 20.69 -6.01
N ASP A 56 0.29 21.21 -4.82
CA ASP A 56 1.49 20.83 -4.08
C ASP A 56 1.51 19.34 -3.70
N PRO A 57 2.69 18.71 -3.64
CA PRO A 57 2.80 17.35 -3.15
C PRO A 57 2.48 17.26 -1.65
N ILE A 58 1.83 16.17 -1.27
CA ILE A 58 1.57 15.83 0.13
C ILE A 58 2.86 15.42 0.83
N VAL A 59 3.73 14.69 0.12
CA VAL A 59 5.01 14.19 0.65
C VAL A 59 6.16 14.62 -0.24
N ALA A 60 7.32 14.86 0.36
CA ALA A 60 8.52 15.23 -0.38
C ALA A 60 9.30 13.99 -0.83
N HIS A 61 9.98 14.08 -1.97
CA HIS A 61 10.72 12.97 -2.56
C HIS A 61 11.86 12.46 -1.67
N ASP A 62 12.53 13.35 -0.94
CA ASP A 62 13.59 13.03 0.01
C ASP A 62 13.05 12.28 1.25
N GLU A 63 11.82 12.58 1.69
CA GLU A 63 11.12 11.81 2.71
C GLU A 63 10.89 10.37 2.24
N THR A 64 10.43 10.20 1.00
CA THR A 64 10.23 8.87 0.39
C THR A 64 11.55 8.11 0.24
N ALA A 65 12.64 8.77 -0.18
CA ALA A 65 13.95 8.15 -0.27
C ALA A 65 14.46 7.67 1.11
N ARG A 66 14.25 8.46 2.17
CA ARG A 66 14.54 8.03 3.56
C ARG A 66 13.71 6.81 3.95
N LEU A 67 12.42 6.76 3.59
CA LEU A 67 11.60 5.58 3.84
C LEU A 67 12.15 4.35 3.11
N SER A 68 12.52 4.48 1.83
CA SER A 68 13.11 3.37 1.06
C SER A 68 14.35 2.80 1.75
N ALA A 69 15.26 3.67 2.22
CA ALA A 69 16.45 3.23 2.96
C ALA A 69 16.10 2.49 4.28
N ARG A 70 15.07 2.96 5.00
CA ARG A 70 14.57 2.28 6.21
C ARG A 70 13.90 0.94 5.89
N LEU A 71 13.13 0.85 4.80
CA LEU A 71 12.53 -0.41 4.35
C LEU A 71 13.58 -1.42 3.88
N ALA A 72 14.72 -0.95 3.36
CA ALA A 72 15.86 -1.81 3.06
C ALA A 72 16.44 -2.47 4.33
N GLN A 73 16.48 -1.74 5.46
CA GLN A 73 16.86 -2.32 6.76
C GLN A 73 15.84 -3.39 7.20
N VAL A 74 14.55 -3.12 7.03
CA VAL A 74 13.49 -4.10 7.32
C VAL A 74 13.65 -5.36 6.46
N ALA A 75 13.95 -5.19 5.17
CA ALA A 75 14.17 -6.30 4.24
C ALA A 75 15.35 -7.20 4.66
N ARG A 76 16.42 -6.60 5.20
CA ARG A 76 17.59 -7.29 5.74
C ARG A 76 17.37 -7.88 7.14
N GLY A 77 16.24 -7.58 7.79
CA GLY A 77 15.94 -8.05 9.15
C GLY A 77 16.62 -7.22 10.25
N GLU A 78 17.05 -5.99 9.92
CA GLU A 78 17.68 -5.03 10.83
C GLU A 78 16.65 -4.09 11.48
N ALA A 79 15.40 -4.14 11.04
CA ALA A 79 14.28 -3.34 11.56
C ALA A 79 12.94 -4.05 11.35
N PHE A 80 11.89 -3.55 11.99
CA PHE A 80 10.50 -3.97 11.79
C PHE A 80 9.69 -2.88 11.10
N LEU A 81 8.76 -3.25 10.23
CA LEU A 81 7.76 -2.34 9.69
C LEU A 81 6.45 -2.49 10.48
N LEU A 82 5.99 -1.39 11.07
CA LEU A 82 4.64 -1.22 11.60
C LEU A 82 3.84 -0.30 10.68
N GLN A 83 2.81 -0.85 10.04
CA GLN A 83 1.83 -0.07 9.30
C GLN A 83 0.44 -0.22 9.92
N ALA A 84 -0.17 0.91 10.31
CA ALA A 84 -1.48 0.90 10.97
C ALA A 84 -2.25 2.22 10.78
N GLY A 85 -3.56 2.16 10.95
CA GLY A 85 -4.45 3.32 10.93
C GLY A 85 -5.87 2.94 10.51
N ASP A 86 -6.61 3.93 10.02
CA ASP A 86 -8.01 3.73 9.67
C ASP A 86 -8.17 2.80 8.46
N CYS A 87 -9.31 2.11 8.45
CA CYS A 87 -9.67 1.30 7.30
C CYS A 87 -10.02 2.18 6.09
N ALA A 88 -10.82 3.23 6.31
CA ALA A 88 -10.99 4.39 5.43
C ALA A 88 -11.00 5.63 6.31
N GLU A 89 -10.29 6.65 5.87
CA GLU A 89 -10.48 7.99 6.38
C GLU A 89 -11.79 8.56 5.81
N THR A 90 -12.44 9.42 6.58
CA THR A 90 -13.57 10.24 6.13
C THR A 90 -13.20 11.71 6.25
N PHE A 91 -13.80 12.57 5.44
CA PHE A 91 -13.59 14.01 5.53
C PHE A 91 -14.12 14.57 6.86
N ALA A 92 -15.18 13.97 7.40
CA ALA A 92 -15.78 14.36 8.67
C ALA A 92 -14.87 14.02 9.87
N ASP A 93 -14.27 12.83 9.86
CA ASP A 93 -13.45 12.33 10.97
C ASP A 93 -11.98 12.77 10.87
N ASN A 94 -11.57 13.42 9.78
CA ASN A 94 -10.22 13.97 9.61
C ASN A 94 -10.00 15.19 10.54
N THR A 95 -10.20 15.08 11.84
CA THR A 95 -10.05 16.16 12.81
C THR A 95 -8.68 16.07 13.50
N GLU A 96 -8.16 17.17 14.03
CA GLU A 96 -6.91 17.13 14.80
C GLU A 96 -6.94 16.16 15.98
N PRO A 97 -8.02 16.08 16.80
CA PRO A 97 -8.13 15.09 17.86
C PRO A 97 -8.01 13.65 17.35
N HIS A 98 -8.67 13.32 16.23
CA HIS A 98 -8.66 11.98 15.65
C HIS A 98 -7.29 11.61 15.07
N VAL A 99 -6.70 12.48 14.25
CA VAL A 99 -5.35 12.29 13.69
C VAL A 99 -4.33 12.11 14.82
N ARG A 100 -4.39 12.96 15.87
CA ARG A 100 -3.50 12.86 17.03
C ARG A 100 -3.74 11.59 17.85
N ALA A 101 -4.97 11.10 17.95
CA ALA A 101 -5.26 9.82 18.62
C ALA A 101 -4.64 8.64 17.85
N ASN A 102 -4.79 8.62 16.52
CA ASN A 102 -4.20 7.59 15.67
C ASN A 102 -2.66 7.61 15.71
N LEU A 103 -2.04 8.79 15.70
CA LEU A 103 -0.58 8.92 15.85
C LEU A 103 -0.09 8.40 17.20
N ARG A 104 -0.76 8.77 18.31
CA ARG A 104 -0.40 8.27 19.65
C ARG A 104 -0.52 6.76 19.73
N LEU A 105 -1.55 6.17 19.12
CA LEU A 105 -1.71 4.71 19.08
C LEU A 105 -0.59 4.05 18.28
N LEU A 106 -0.28 4.57 17.08
CA LEU A 106 0.78 4.07 16.23
C LEU A 106 2.14 4.09 16.95
N LEU A 107 2.47 5.19 17.63
CA LEU A 107 3.72 5.34 18.39
C LEU A 107 3.79 4.36 19.56
N ARG A 108 2.72 4.24 20.37
CA ARG A 108 2.68 3.28 21.48
C ARG A 108 2.87 1.83 21.02
N MET A 109 2.24 1.46 19.91
CA MET A 109 2.43 0.13 19.32
C MET A 109 3.87 -0.07 18.83
N ALA A 110 4.47 0.96 18.24
CA ALA A 110 5.87 0.90 17.79
C ALA A 110 6.83 0.71 18.96
N ASP A 111 6.60 1.39 20.09
CA ASP A 111 7.46 1.27 21.27
C ASP A 111 7.40 -0.14 21.86
N VAL A 112 6.18 -0.71 21.99
CA VAL A 112 6.00 -2.09 22.46
C VAL A 112 6.68 -3.09 21.53
N LEU A 113 6.56 -2.92 20.21
CA LEU A 113 7.22 -3.78 19.23
C LEU A 113 8.74 -3.63 19.27
N ALA A 114 9.25 -2.42 19.41
CA ALA A 114 10.70 -2.17 19.48
C ALA A 114 11.31 -2.84 20.71
N GLN A 115 10.66 -2.71 21.88
CA GLN A 115 11.08 -3.36 23.12
C GLN A 115 11.04 -4.89 23.01
N GLY A 116 9.95 -5.45 22.47
CA GLY A 116 9.80 -6.90 22.35
C GLY A 116 10.72 -7.54 21.30
N ALA A 117 11.04 -6.82 20.23
CA ALA A 117 11.88 -7.31 19.15
C ALA A 117 13.38 -7.02 19.32
N GLY A 118 13.75 -6.04 20.17
CA GLY A 118 15.12 -5.53 20.27
C GLY A 118 15.60 -4.88 18.97
N LEU A 119 14.68 -4.43 18.11
CA LEU A 119 14.96 -3.89 16.78
C LEU A 119 14.23 -2.56 16.54
N PRO A 120 14.80 -1.63 15.75
CA PRO A 120 14.13 -0.40 15.33
C PRO A 120 12.79 -0.69 14.64
N VAL A 121 11.80 0.19 14.83
CA VAL A 121 10.50 0.10 14.16
C VAL A 121 10.29 1.28 13.21
N VAL A 122 10.12 0.98 11.92
CA VAL A 122 9.68 1.89 10.86
C VAL A 122 8.17 2.06 10.97
N LYS A 123 7.72 3.31 11.14
CA LYS A 123 6.33 3.67 11.43
C LYS A 123 5.65 4.24 10.19
N VAL A 124 4.59 3.59 9.74
CA VAL A 124 3.81 4.01 8.56
C VAL A 124 2.33 4.11 8.90
N GLY A 125 1.77 5.31 8.91
CA GLY A 125 0.36 5.56 9.11
C GLY A 125 -0.48 5.26 7.85
N ARG A 126 -1.64 4.66 8.02
CA ARG A 126 -2.73 4.68 7.03
C ARG A 126 -3.53 5.97 7.22
N MET A 127 -2.99 7.06 6.72
CA MET A 127 -3.42 8.43 7.00
C MET A 127 -3.12 9.32 5.78
N ALA A 128 -3.79 10.46 5.69
CA ALA A 128 -3.56 11.47 4.66
C ALA A 128 -3.71 10.96 3.22
N GLY A 129 -4.63 10.03 2.97
CA GLY A 129 -4.91 9.57 1.60
C GLY A 129 -5.82 8.35 1.47
N GLN A 130 -6.17 7.69 2.58
CA GLN A 130 -6.92 6.45 2.60
C GLN A 130 -8.44 6.66 2.42
N TYR A 131 -8.82 7.47 1.43
CA TYR A 131 -10.20 7.87 1.17
C TYR A 131 -10.93 7.01 0.14
N ALA A 132 -10.26 6.08 -0.55
CA ALA A 132 -10.87 5.18 -1.52
C ALA A 132 -11.01 3.75 -0.96
N LYS A 133 -12.09 3.06 -1.32
CA LYS A 133 -12.34 1.67 -0.91
C LYS A 133 -12.89 0.80 -2.05
N PRO A 134 -12.27 -0.35 -2.33
CA PRO A 134 -12.80 -1.28 -3.30
C PRO A 134 -14.00 -2.03 -2.71
N ARG A 135 -14.97 -2.38 -3.56
CA ARG A 135 -16.22 -3.03 -3.16
C ARG A 135 -16.44 -4.33 -3.95
N SER A 136 -17.06 -5.30 -3.30
CA SER A 136 -17.37 -6.60 -3.93
C SER A 136 -18.67 -6.54 -4.73
N ASN A 137 -19.62 -5.73 -4.27
CA ASN A 137 -20.90 -5.50 -4.94
C ASN A 137 -20.94 -4.05 -5.43
N VAL A 138 -21.72 -3.80 -6.48
CA VAL A 138 -21.94 -2.45 -7.02
C VAL A 138 -23.13 -1.74 -6.37
N VAL A 139 -24.07 -2.51 -5.81
CA VAL A 139 -25.23 -2.03 -5.04
C VAL A 139 -25.16 -2.55 -3.60
N ASP A 140 -25.65 -1.76 -2.64
CA ASP A 140 -25.76 -2.16 -1.22
C ASP A 140 -27.12 -2.79 -0.89
N SER A 141 -27.32 -3.16 0.38
CA SER A 141 -28.54 -3.85 0.83
C SER A 141 -29.82 -3.01 0.73
N HIS A 142 -29.70 -1.71 0.46
CA HIS A 142 -30.84 -0.78 0.32
C HIS A 142 -31.09 -0.42 -1.14
N GLY A 143 -30.48 -1.12 -2.10
CA GLY A 143 -30.66 -0.84 -3.53
C GLY A 143 -29.88 0.39 -4.03
N LEU A 144 -29.02 1.00 -3.21
CA LEU A 144 -28.23 2.17 -3.61
C LEU A 144 -26.82 1.77 -4.11
N PRO A 145 -26.20 2.55 -5.01
CA PRO A 145 -24.80 2.37 -5.34
C PRO A 145 -23.93 2.35 -4.08
N VAL A 146 -22.99 1.42 -4.02
CA VAL A 146 -22.15 1.25 -2.83
C VAL A 146 -21.30 2.49 -2.55
N TYR A 147 -21.14 2.82 -1.27
CA TYR A 147 -20.12 3.78 -0.83
C TYR A 147 -18.71 3.26 -1.16
N ARG A 148 -17.95 4.02 -1.95
CA ARG A 148 -16.60 3.68 -2.41
C ARG A 148 -15.51 4.51 -1.74
N GLY A 149 -15.85 5.23 -0.66
CA GLY A 149 -14.94 6.12 0.04
C GLY A 149 -15.14 7.58 -0.36
N ASP A 150 -14.76 8.50 0.53
CA ASP A 150 -15.10 9.93 0.46
C ASP A 150 -14.54 10.65 -0.76
N VAL A 151 -13.46 10.12 -1.36
CA VAL A 151 -12.88 10.64 -2.60
C VAL A 151 -13.72 10.32 -3.85
N ILE A 152 -14.64 9.35 -3.76
CA ILE A 152 -15.53 8.95 -4.86
C ILE A 152 -16.95 9.44 -4.60
N ASN A 153 -17.57 9.05 -3.48
CA ASN A 153 -18.96 9.38 -3.15
C ASN A 153 -19.16 9.50 -1.63
N SER A 154 -20.39 9.75 -1.18
CA SER A 154 -20.73 9.97 0.24
C SER A 154 -21.18 8.69 0.95
N ALA A 155 -20.93 8.60 2.26
CA ALA A 155 -21.51 7.55 3.09
C ALA A 155 -23.02 7.71 3.29
N VAL A 156 -23.54 8.94 3.15
CA VAL A 156 -24.97 9.28 3.23
C VAL A 156 -25.80 8.38 2.29
N ARG A 157 -26.95 7.92 2.77
CA ARG A 157 -27.79 6.91 2.11
C ARG A 157 -28.88 7.55 1.24
N THR A 158 -28.48 8.36 0.26
CA THR A 158 -29.38 8.84 -0.79
C THR A 158 -28.78 8.57 -2.17
N PRO A 159 -29.60 8.43 -3.24
CA PRO A 159 -29.08 8.23 -4.60
C PRO A 159 -28.07 9.31 -5.00
N GLU A 160 -28.38 10.58 -4.76
CA GLU A 160 -27.57 11.74 -5.15
C GLU A 160 -26.22 11.72 -4.43
N ALA A 161 -26.22 11.38 -3.13
CA ALA A 161 -25.01 11.31 -2.34
C ALA A 161 -24.12 10.12 -2.74
N ARG A 162 -24.69 9.09 -3.36
CA ARG A 162 -23.98 7.89 -3.85
C ARG A 162 -23.48 8.01 -5.28
N THR A 163 -23.93 9.00 -6.04
CA THR A 163 -23.36 9.36 -7.33
C THR A 163 -21.90 9.76 -7.19
N PRO A 164 -20.97 9.17 -7.98
CA PRO A 164 -19.57 9.58 -7.99
C PRO A 164 -19.41 11.05 -8.38
N ASP A 165 -18.63 11.80 -7.59
CA ASP A 165 -18.37 13.23 -7.82
C ASP A 165 -16.85 13.47 -7.91
N PRO A 166 -16.31 13.82 -9.09
CA PRO A 166 -14.87 14.03 -9.26
C PRO A 166 -14.32 15.20 -8.43
N ARG A 167 -15.14 16.18 -8.03
CA ARG A 167 -14.70 17.31 -7.19
C ARG A 167 -14.23 16.85 -5.81
N ARG A 168 -14.63 15.65 -5.39
CA ARG A 168 -14.15 15.02 -4.16
C ARG A 168 -12.65 14.68 -4.21
N MET A 169 -12.04 14.57 -5.37
CA MET A 169 -10.58 14.44 -5.49
C MET A 169 -9.84 15.69 -4.97
N LEU A 170 -10.36 16.90 -5.26
CA LEU A 170 -9.82 18.15 -4.69
C LEU A 170 -9.98 18.18 -3.17
N ARG A 171 -11.14 17.74 -2.68
CA ARG A 171 -11.42 17.67 -1.24
C ARG A 171 -10.53 16.65 -0.53
N ALA A 172 -10.26 15.52 -1.18
CA ALA A 172 -9.33 14.51 -0.66
C ALA A 172 -7.92 15.05 -0.56
N HIS A 173 -7.41 15.74 -1.60
CA HIS A 173 -6.10 16.38 -1.58
C HIS A 173 -5.97 17.40 -0.45
N ALA A 174 -6.94 18.30 -0.30
CA ALA A 174 -6.94 19.29 0.78
C ALA A 174 -6.96 18.64 2.17
N ASN A 175 -7.74 17.56 2.36
CA ASN A 175 -7.78 16.82 3.61
C ASN A 175 -6.48 16.04 3.88
N SER A 176 -5.87 15.46 2.84
CA SER A 176 -4.55 14.83 2.90
C SER A 176 -3.46 15.82 3.31
N ALA A 177 -3.45 17.01 2.71
CA ALA A 177 -2.47 18.05 3.02
C ALA A 177 -2.58 18.50 4.48
N ARG A 178 -3.81 18.73 4.97
CA ARG A 178 -4.06 19.08 6.37
C ARG A 178 -3.66 17.97 7.33
N ALA A 179 -4.00 16.71 7.03
CA ALA A 179 -3.62 15.56 7.85
C ALA A 179 -2.09 15.42 7.90
N MET A 180 -1.40 15.52 6.77
CA MET A 180 0.07 15.43 6.72
C MET A 180 0.74 16.59 7.46
N SER A 181 0.18 17.81 7.42
CA SER A 181 0.64 18.93 8.24
C SER A 181 0.59 18.61 9.73
N LEU A 182 -0.49 17.96 10.20
CA LEU A 182 -0.61 17.51 11.59
C LEU A 182 0.38 16.38 11.92
N VAL A 183 0.62 15.44 11.00
CA VAL A 183 1.66 14.41 11.16
C VAL A 183 3.02 15.06 11.34
N ARG A 184 3.38 16.04 10.51
CA ARG A 184 4.65 16.78 10.62
C ARG A 184 4.74 17.59 11.92
N LYS A 185 3.64 18.22 12.35
CA LYS A 185 3.55 18.98 13.61
C LYS A 185 3.80 18.09 14.83
N HIS A 186 3.26 16.87 14.85
CA HIS A 186 3.29 16.02 16.04
C HIS A 186 4.39 14.94 16.02
N CYS A 187 4.88 14.55 14.85
CA CYS A 187 5.84 13.46 14.66
C CYS A 187 6.86 13.80 13.55
N PRO A 188 7.63 14.90 13.68
CA PRO A 188 8.50 15.40 12.62
C PRO A 188 9.57 14.36 12.23
N GLY A 189 9.52 13.88 10.99
CA GLY A 189 10.48 12.90 10.45
C GLY A 189 10.37 11.47 11.03
N GLU A 190 9.39 11.21 11.88
CA GLU A 190 9.24 9.91 12.56
C GLU A 190 8.21 8.98 11.92
N VAL A 191 7.14 9.55 11.35
CA VAL A 191 6.01 8.80 10.80
C VAL A 191 5.85 9.10 9.32
N TYR A 192 5.81 8.03 8.52
CA TYR A 192 5.46 8.10 7.10
C TYR A 192 3.97 7.81 6.90
N ILE A 193 3.45 8.12 5.71
CA ILE A 193 2.04 7.91 5.34
C ILE A 193 1.89 6.95 4.15
N SER A 194 0.74 6.29 4.09
CA SER A 194 0.40 5.27 3.11
C SER A 194 -1.10 5.24 2.83
N HIS A 195 -1.47 4.85 1.61
CA HIS A 195 -2.83 4.53 1.22
C HIS A 195 -2.87 3.48 0.11
N GLU A 196 -4.04 2.89 -0.11
CA GLU A 196 -4.26 1.97 -1.24
C GLU A 196 -4.24 2.76 -2.55
N LEU A 197 -3.29 2.41 -3.43
CA LEU A 197 -3.22 2.88 -4.82
C LEU A 197 -4.45 2.35 -5.57
N LEU A 198 -5.53 3.14 -5.60
CA LEU A 198 -6.83 2.68 -6.07
C LEU A 198 -7.42 3.57 -7.16
N LEU A 199 -7.62 4.87 -6.88
CA LEU A 199 -8.27 5.79 -7.81
C LEU A 199 -7.24 6.38 -8.77
N LEU A 200 -7.05 5.77 -9.94
CA LEU A 200 -5.92 6.13 -10.83
C LEU A 200 -6.02 7.57 -11.35
N ASP A 201 -7.23 8.12 -11.50
CA ASP A 201 -7.43 9.53 -11.83
C ASP A 201 -6.86 10.47 -10.77
N TYR A 202 -6.84 10.06 -9.51
CA TYR A 202 -6.20 10.80 -8.43
C TYR A 202 -4.70 10.52 -8.39
N GLU A 203 -4.30 9.24 -8.45
CA GLU A 203 -2.90 8.83 -8.29
C GLU A 203 -1.97 9.42 -9.36
N ARG A 204 -2.46 9.63 -10.58
CA ARG A 204 -1.68 10.18 -11.70
C ARG A 204 -1.42 11.69 -11.61
N THR A 205 -2.04 12.40 -10.67
CA THR A 205 -2.06 13.87 -10.68
C THR A 205 -0.78 14.49 -10.11
N VAL A 206 -0.13 13.89 -9.11
CA VAL A 206 1.04 14.49 -8.48
C VAL A 206 2.25 13.59 -8.66
N LEU A 207 2.83 13.64 -9.87
CA LEU A 207 3.97 12.82 -10.28
C LEU A 207 5.20 13.67 -10.58
N TRP A 208 6.35 13.19 -10.12
CA TRP A 208 7.65 13.82 -10.31
C TRP A 208 8.61 12.89 -11.02
N VAL A 209 9.46 13.41 -11.89
CA VAL A 209 10.48 12.61 -12.56
C VAL A 209 11.65 12.37 -11.61
N ASP A 210 11.90 11.09 -11.37
CA ASP A 210 13.01 10.55 -10.60
C ASP A 210 13.98 9.84 -11.54
N ALA A 211 15.14 10.45 -11.74
CA ALA A 211 16.22 9.89 -12.55
C ALA A 211 17.42 9.44 -11.70
N SER A 212 17.22 9.23 -10.39
CA SER A 212 18.30 8.83 -9.47
C SER A 212 18.58 7.32 -9.46
N GLY A 213 17.63 6.52 -9.92
CA GLY A 213 17.73 5.06 -9.99
C GLY A 213 18.45 4.54 -11.25
N PRO A 214 18.50 3.20 -11.41
CA PRO A 214 19.09 2.55 -12.60
C PRO A 214 18.35 2.88 -13.90
N GLU A 215 17.09 3.30 -13.79
CA GLU A 215 16.27 3.79 -14.90
C GLU A 215 15.38 4.94 -14.41
N PRO A 216 14.98 5.87 -15.30
CA PRO A 216 14.07 6.93 -14.93
C PRO A 216 12.70 6.36 -14.55
N ARG A 217 12.16 6.87 -13.44
CA ARG A 217 10.88 6.49 -12.86
C ARG A 217 10.09 7.74 -12.46
N LEU A 218 8.87 7.52 -12.00
CA LEU A 218 7.98 8.53 -11.44
C LEU A 218 7.97 8.41 -9.92
N SER A 219 8.02 9.54 -9.20
CA SER A 219 7.76 9.58 -7.76
C SER A 219 6.39 10.20 -7.52
N SER A 220 5.51 9.48 -6.83
CA SER A 220 4.23 10.00 -6.38
C SER A 220 4.43 10.91 -5.18
N GLY A 221 3.91 12.14 -5.29
CA GLY A 221 3.84 13.10 -4.20
C GLY A 221 2.63 12.91 -3.29
N LEU A 222 1.79 11.88 -3.50
CA LEU A 222 0.56 11.68 -2.72
C LEU A 222 0.77 10.84 -1.46
N ALA A 223 1.76 9.93 -1.44
CA ALA A 223 2.14 9.18 -0.26
C ALA A 223 3.56 8.61 -0.37
N HIS A 224 4.16 8.31 0.79
CA HIS A 224 5.47 7.68 0.83
C HIS A 224 5.39 6.20 0.39
N PHE A 225 4.35 5.50 0.83
CA PHE A 225 4.21 4.05 0.67
C PHE A 225 2.82 3.64 0.18
N PRO A 226 2.53 3.78 -1.12
CA PRO A 226 1.30 3.28 -1.71
C PRO A 226 1.29 1.74 -1.74
N TRP A 227 0.10 1.13 -1.68
CA TRP A 227 -0.03 -0.33 -1.88
C TRP A 227 -1.13 -0.73 -2.86
N ILE A 228 -0.95 -1.87 -3.52
CA ILE A 228 -1.94 -2.48 -4.40
C ILE A 228 -2.85 -3.43 -3.60
N GLY A 229 -4.16 -3.25 -3.80
CA GLY A 229 -5.20 -4.02 -3.14
C GLY A 229 -5.36 -5.44 -3.71
N HIS A 230 -5.99 -6.31 -2.92
CA HIS A 230 -6.29 -7.68 -3.37
C HIS A 230 -7.22 -7.74 -4.59
N ARG A 231 -8.09 -6.73 -4.78
CA ARG A 231 -9.06 -6.66 -5.91
C ARG A 231 -8.53 -5.93 -7.14
N THR A 232 -7.33 -5.36 -7.06
CA THR A 232 -6.71 -4.53 -8.10
C THR A 232 -5.32 -5.01 -8.48
N ARG A 233 -4.93 -6.22 -8.06
CA ARG A 233 -3.60 -6.81 -8.33
C ARG A 233 -3.55 -7.63 -9.62
N GLN A 234 -4.44 -7.42 -10.58
CA GLN A 234 -4.38 -8.16 -11.86
C GLN A 234 -3.00 -7.90 -12.50
N LEU A 235 -2.28 -8.96 -12.88
CA LEU A 235 -0.91 -8.84 -13.41
C LEU A 235 -0.86 -7.90 -14.61
N ASP A 236 -1.82 -8.06 -15.52
CA ASP A 236 -1.93 -7.23 -16.73
C ASP A 236 -2.83 -6.00 -16.53
N GLY A 237 -3.19 -5.70 -15.29
CA GLY A 237 -4.04 -4.57 -14.94
C GLY A 237 -3.26 -3.25 -14.82
N ALA A 238 -4.00 -2.14 -14.88
CA ALA A 238 -3.43 -0.79 -14.82
C ALA A 238 -2.72 -0.49 -13.49
N HIS A 239 -3.20 -1.01 -12.35
CA HIS A 239 -2.59 -0.73 -11.04
C HIS A 239 -1.17 -1.30 -10.89
N VAL A 240 -0.94 -2.53 -11.38
CA VAL A 240 0.40 -3.14 -11.36
C VAL A 240 1.31 -2.39 -12.33
N ALA A 241 0.82 -2.10 -13.55
CA ALA A 241 1.53 -1.32 -14.56
C ALA A 241 1.93 0.07 -14.06
N PHE A 242 1.03 0.78 -13.38
CA PHE A 242 1.30 2.09 -12.81
C PHE A 242 2.35 2.01 -11.71
N ALA A 243 2.26 1.00 -10.83
CA ALA A 243 3.23 0.82 -9.75
C ALA A 243 4.64 0.45 -10.23
N GLU A 244 4.78 -0.22 -11.38
CA GLU A 244 6.07 -0.48 -12.03
C GLU A 244 6.81 0.82 -12.35
N LEU A 245 6.08 1.86 -12.76
CA LEU A 245 6.63 3.17 -13.09
C LEU A 245 7.03 3.98 -11.85
N LEU A 246 6.51 3.64 -10.67
CA LEU A 246 6.80 4.40 -9.45
C LEU A 246 8.20 4.07 -8.90
N SER A 247 8.87 5.05 -8.30
CA SER A 247 10.07 4.85 -7.47
C SER A 247 9.73 4.72 -5.97
N ASN A 248 8.53 5.14 -5.54
CA ASN A 248 8.03 4.94 -4.17
C ASN A 248 8.01 3.45 -3.81
N PRO A 249 8.44 3.04 -2.61
CA PRO A 249 8.32 1.65 -2.18
C PRO A 249 6.84 1.21 -2.25
N ILE A 250 6.60 -0.03 -2.70
CA ILE A 250 5.26 -0.52 -3.01
C ILE A 250 4.87 -1.65 -2.06
N GLY A 251 3.68 -1.55 -1.46
CA GLY A 251 3.02 -2.69 -0.83
C GLY A 251 2.17 -3.48 -1.82
N LEU A 252 2.08 -4.80 -1.67
CA LEU A 252 1.20 -5.65 -2.46
C LEU A 252 0.46 -6.64 -1.58
N LYS A 253 -0.87 -6.59 -1.55
CA LYS A 253 -1.68 -7.56 -0.79
C LYS A 253 -1.69 -8.92 -1.48
N ILE A 254 -1.29 -9.96 -0.74
CA ILE A 254 -1.27 -11.35 -1.16
C ILE A 254 -2.29 -12.13 -0.31
N GLY A 255 -3.31 -12.70 -0.96
CA GLY A 255 -4.35 -13.52 -0.35
C GLY A 255 -4.11 -15.02 -0.56
N PRO A 256 -4.97 -15.88 0.02
CA PRO A 256 -4.86 -17.35 -0.07
C PRO A 256 -5.05 -17.90 -1.49
N ASP A 257 -5.62 -17.12 -2.39
CA ASP A 257 -5.84 -17.39 -3.80
C ASP A 257 -4.60 -17.13 -4.68
N VAL A 258 -3.53 -16.55 -4.13
CA VAL A 258 -2.31 -16.25 -4.88
C VAL A 258 -1.46 -17.52 -5.01
N LYS A 259 -1.17 -17.91 -6.25
CA LYS A 259 -0.23 -19.00 -6.53
C LYS A 259 1.23 -18.54 -6.33
N PRO A 260 2.14 -19.42 -5.87
CA PRO A 260 3.56 -19.08 -5.71
C PRO A 260 4.21 -18.50 -6.96
N GLU A 261 3.88 -19.00 -8.14
CA GLU A 261 4.39 -18.55 -9.44
C GLU A 261 3.94 -17.12 -9.72
N GLN A 262 2.68 -16.82 -9.42
CA GLN A 262 2.12 -15.47 -9.53
C GLN A 262 2.84 -14.49 -8.58
N ALA A 263 3.21 -14.95 -7.38
CA ALA A 263 3.98 -14.15 -6.43
C ALA A 263 5.43 -13.89 -6.88
N VAL A 264 6.05 -14.82 -7.60
CA VAL A 264 7.35 -14.59 -8.25
C VAL A 264 7.20 -13.54 -9.37
N GLU A 265 6.12 -13.62 -10.15
CA GLU A 265 5.88 -12.67 -11.23
C GLU A 265 5.67 -11.24 -10.72
N TYR A 266 4.95 -11.06 -9.62
CA TYR A 266 4.85 -9.73 -8.99
C TYR A 266 6.20 -9.17 -8.56
N VAL A 267 7.09 -10.00 -8.03
CA VAL A 267 8.44 -9.58 -7.62
C VAL A 267 9.25 -9.15 -8.84
N ARG A 268 9.24 -9.95 -9.92
CA ARG A 268 9.93 -9.62 -11.17
C ARG A 268 9.49 -8.28 -11.74
N ARG A 269 8.19 -7.99 -11.70
CA ARG A 269 7.62 -6.75 -12.26
C ARG A 269 7.83 -5.53 -11.36
N LEU A 270 7.55 -5.66 -10.07
CA LEU A 270 7.56 -4.50 -9.14
C LEU A 270 8.94 -4.21 -8.53
N ASP A 271 9.86 -5.18 -8.58
CA ASP A 271 11.24 -5.07 -8.09
C ASP A 271 12.23 -5.71 -9.08
N PRO A 272 12.31 -5.20 -10.33
CA PRO A 272 13.15 -5.81 -11.38
C PRO A 272 14.65 -5.73 -11.06
N HIS A 273 15.06 -4.73 -10.28
CA HIS A 273 16.46 -4.49 -9.90
C HIS A 273 16.84 -5.12 -8.56
N CYS A 274 15.98 -5.97 -7.98
CA CYS A 274 16.19 -6.64 -6.70
C CYS A 274 16.62 -5.69 -5.57
N THR A 275 16.00 -4.50 -5.51
CA THR A 275 16.35 -3.45 -4.55
C THR A 275 15.72 -3.75 -3.18
N PRO A 276 16.52 -3.96 -2.12
CA PRO A 276 15.96 -4.32 -0.81
C PRO A 276 14.95 -3.29 -0.30
N GLY A 277 13.76 -3.76 0.08
CA GLY A 277 12.69 -2.91 0.62
C GLY A 277 11.82 -2.21 -0.43
N ARG A 278 12.14 -2.35 -1.72
CA ARG A 278 11.35 -1.83 -2.85
C ARG A 278 9.93 -2.37 -2.86
N LEU A 279 9.78 -3.67 -2.68
CA LEU A 279 8.49 -4.36 -2.66
C LEU A 279 8.23 -4.99 -1.29
N THR A 280 7.03 -4.77 -0.79
CA THR A 280 6.55 -5.41 0.44
C THR A 280 5.34 -6.30 0.14
N LEU A 281 5.49 -7.60 0.30
CA LEU A 281 4.38 -8.56 0.19
C LEU A 281 3.60 -8.59 1.51
N VAL A 282 2.35 -8.12 1.48
CA VAL A 282 1.44 -8.04 2.62
C VAL A 282 0.52 -9.25 2.62
N SER A 283 0.88 -10.27 3.40
CA SER A 283 0.16 -11.54 3.51
C SER A 283 -1.14 -11.40 4.32
N ARG A 284 -2.24 -11.91 3.77
CA ARG A 284 -3.56 -12.00 4.43
C ARG A 284 -4.17 -13.41 4.23
N MET A 285 -3.46 -14.43 4.70
CA MET A 285 -3.75 -15.86 4.45
C MET A 285 -4.77 -16.50 5.41
N GLY A 286 -5.45 -15.71 6.25
CA GLY A 286 -6.26 -16.22 7.36
C GLY A 286 -5.41 -16.55 8.59
N HIS A 287 -6.07 -16.94 9.69
CA HIS A 287 -5.42 -17.18 11.00
C HIS A 287 -4.81 -18.59 11.12
N THR A 288 -5.05 -19.47 10.16
CA THR A 288 -4.54 -20.85 10.16
C THR A 288 -3.04 -20.88 9.80
N PRO A 289 -2.15 -21.38 10.67
CA PRO A 289 -0.69 -21.33 10.48
C PRO A 289 -0.15 -22.07 9.24
N SER A 290 -0.89 -23.07 8.76
CA SER A 290 -0.47 -23.96 7.67
C SER A 290 -0.42 -23.26 6.31
N SER A 291 -1.35 -22.36 6.00
CA SER A 291 -1.48 -21.70 4.69
C SER A 291 -0.32 -20.75 4.42
N ALA A 292 0.06 -19.91 5.39
CA ALA A 292 1.18 -18.98 5.26
C ALA A 292 2.54 -19.69 5.19
N THR A 293 2.73 -20.76 5.99
CA THR A 293 3.97 -21.53 6.03
C THR A 293 4.19 -22.35 4.76
N CYS A 294 3.12 -22.97 4.24
CA CYS A 294 3.18 -23.75 3.00
C CYS A 294 3.45 -22.85 1.79
N PHE A 295 2.77 -21.71 1.69
CA PHE A 295 3.05 -20.70 0.68
C PHE A 295 4.50 -20.20 0.76
N ARG A 296 5.01 -19.93 1.98
CA ARG A 296 6.42 -19.53 2.18
C ARG A 296 7.40 -20.55 1.65
N ARG A 297 7.17 -21.84 1.92
CA ARG A 297 8.05 -22.94 1.46
C ARG A 297 8.01 -23.08 -0.06
N SER A 298 6.82 -22.99 -0.66
CA SER A 298 6.66 -23.12 -2.11
C SER A 298 7.23 -21.91 -2.85
N TRP A 299 6.92 -20.68 -2.42
CA TRP A 299 7.51 -19.47 -2.99
C TRP A 299 9.04 -19.49 -2.90
N ARG A 300 9.60 -19.84 -1.73
CA ARG A 300 11.05 -20.01 -1.59
C ARG A 300 11.63 -21.11 -2.47
N ARG A 301 10.87 -22.04 -3.05
CA ARG A 301 11.38 -23.00 -4.04
C ARG A 301 11.32 -22.44 -5.45
N SER A 302 10.29 -21.66 -5.76
CA SER A 302 10.04 -21.09 -7.08
C SER A 302 10.83 -19.80 -7.38
N THR A 303 11.32 -19.06 -6.37
CA THR A 303 12.13 -17.85 -6.58
C THR A 303 13.57 -18.19 -7.01
N PRO A 304 14.19 -17.59 -8.05
CA PRO A 304 15.60 -17.79 -8.36
C PRO A 304 16.55 -17.48 -7.18
N ARG A 305 17.75 -18.08 -7.15
CA ARG A 305 18.68 -17.97 -6.00
C ARG A 305 19.13 -16.51 -5.75
N ASP A 306 19.31 -15.74 -6.83
CA ASP A 306 19.79 -14.35 -6.79
C ASP A 306 18.75 -13.38 -6.18
N THR A 307 17.46 -13.66 -6.37
CA THR A 307 16.36 -12.93 -5.72
C THR A 307 16.18 -13.33 -4.25
N ARG A 308 16.66 -14.52 -3.84
CA ARG A 308 16.63 -14.97 -2.43
C ARG A 308 17.80 -14.41 -1.62
N SER A 309 18.99 -14.31 -2.20
CA SER A 309 20.21 -13.83 -1.54
C SER A 309 20.19 -12.30 -1.34
N SER A 310 19.55 -11.56 -2.24
CA SER A 310 19.44 -10.09 -2.19
C SER A 310 18.43 -9.54 -1.17
N GLY A 311 17.54 -10.37 -0.61
CA GLY A 311 16.53 -9.92 0.37
C GLY A 311 15.50 -8.94 -0.21
N SER A 312 15.26 -8.99 -1.52
CA SER A 312 14.61 -7.92 -2.28
C SER A 312 13.18 -7.57 -1.83
N ALA A 313 12.37 -8.57 -1.47
CA ALA A 313 11.00 -8.39 -1.00
C ALA A 313 10.85 -8.51 0.53
N THR A 314 10.42 -7.42 1.17
CA THR A 314 9.99 -7.40 2.58
C THR A 314 8.68 -8.15 2.73
N ARG A 315 8.50 -8.94 3.81
CA ARG A 315 7.25 -9.67 4.07
C ARG A 315 6.57 -9.18 5.33
N CYS A 316 5.35 -8.66 5.18
CA CYS A 316 4.45 -8.30 6.27
C CYS A 316 3.30 -9.30 6.40
N THR A 317 2.90 -9.61 7.61
CA THR A 317 1.60 -10.21 7.91
C THR A 317 0.58 -9.13 8.26
N ALA A 318 -0.56 -9.10 7.57
CA ALA A 318 -1.69 -8.26 7.94
C ALA A 318 -2.57 -8.97 8.96
N THR A 319 -2.87 -8.30 10.06
CA THR A 319 -3.87 -8.70 11.04
C THR A 319 -5.25 -8.21 10.59
N PRO A 320 -6.33 -9.01 10.67
CA PRO A 320 -7.65 -8.56 10.28
C PRO A 320 -8.14 -7.41 11.17
N GLY A 321 -8.69 -6.35 10.57
CA GLY A 321 -9.63 -5.48 11.27
C GLY A 321 -10.87 -6.31 11.65
N GLY A 322 -11.35 -6.16 12.89
CA GLY A 322 -12.48 -6.91 13.45
C GLY A 322 -13.82 -6.74 12.71
N ARG A 323 -14.85 -7.48 13.16
CA ARG A 323 -16.18 -7.64 12.54
C ARG A 323 -16.84 -6.31 12.09
N ARG A 324 -17.80 -6.44 11.14
CA ARG A 324 -18.62 -5.39 10.47
C ARG A 324 -19.30 -4.34 11.37
N THR A 325 -19.17 -4.41 12.69
CA THR A 325 -19.86 -3.57 13.67
C THR A 325 -18.93 -2.71 14.56
N GLY A 326 -17.63 -2.61 14.28
CA GLY A 326 -16.75 -1.72 15.06
C GLY A 326 -15.46 -1.30 14.34
N THR A 327 -15.15 -0.01 14.43
CA THR A 327 -13.91 0.65 13.98
C THR A 327 -12.71 0.17 14.79
N ARG A 328 -12.13 -0.98 14.44
CA ARG A 328 -10.77 -1.35 14.88
C ARG A 328 -9.75 -1.04 13.78
N PRO A 329 -8.60 -0.42 14.11
CA PRO A 329 -7.57 -0.11 13.12
C PRO A 329 -7.04 -1.40 12.49
N ALA A 330 -6.77 -1.34 11.18
CA ALA A 330 -6.16 -2.46 10.48
C ALA A 330 -4.64 -2.38 10.67
N THR A 331 -4.02 -3.47 11.11
CA THR A 331 -2.58 -3.54 11.44
C THR A 331 -1.87 -4.51 10.52
N SER A 332 -0.63 -4.20 10.13
CA SER A 332 0.27 -5.18 9.51
C SER A 332 1.67 -5.05 10.08
N THR A 333 2.28 -6.21 10.37
CA THR A 333 3.59 -6.36 11.04
C THR A 333 4.45 -7.36 10.28
N THR A 334 5.73 -7.04 10.07
CA THR A 334 6.74 -7.97 9.53
C THR A 334 7.26 -8.92 10.60
N TRP A 335 7.76 -10.10 10.21
CA TRP A 335 8.62 -10.94 11.06
C TRP A 335 9.97 -11.16 10.35
N PRO A 336 11.12 -11.21 11.06
CA PRO A 336 12.43 -11.38 10.45
C PRO A 336 12.53 -12.70 9.69
N THR A 337 13.34 -12.73 8.63
CA THR A 337 13.51 -13.92 7.79
C THR A 337 14.33 -15.03 8.44
N ARG A 338 14.99 -14.74 9.57
CA ARG A 338 15.71 -15.67 10.42
C ARG A 338 15.04 -15.75 11.79
N SER A 339 14.53 -16.93 12.15
CA SER A 339 14.37 -17.28 13.57
C SER A 339 15.76 -17.47 14.17
N PRO A 340 16.04 -17.01 15.40
CA PRO A 340 17.21 -17.48 16.12
C PRO A 340 17.06 -18.99 16.30
N ALA A 341 18.07 -19.74 15.85
CA ALA A 341 18.13 -21.17 16.05
C ALA A 341 18.28 -21.45 17.55
N SER A 342 17.21 -21.89 18.21
CA SER A 342 17.27 -22.77 19.41
C SER A 342 15.87 -23.03 19.95
N SER A 343 15.26 -24.11 19.50
CA SER A 343 14.49 -25.02 20.35
C SER A 343 14.30 -26.30 19.54
N ARG A 344 14.98 -27.35 19.98
CA ARG A 344 14.81 -28.69 19.44
C ARG A 344 13.38 -29.11 19.78
N CYS A 345 12.52 -29.27 18.77
CA CYS A 345 11.33 -30.09 18.93
C CYS A 345 11.81 -31.55 18.97
N THR A 346 11.70 -32.18 20.13
CA THR A 346 11.83 -33.63 20.29
C THR A 346 10.67 -34.30 19.56
N ASP A 347 11.00 -35.26 18.68
CA ASP A 347 10.04 -36.10 17.98
C ASP A 347 9.18 -36.89 18.99
N GLY A 348 7.87 -36.65 18.97
CA GLY A 348 6.90 -37.43 19.71
C GLY A 348 6.73 -38.80 19.06
N SER A 349 7.30 -39.83 19.68
CA SER A 349 7.05 -41.23 19.34
C SER A 349 5.59 -41.60 19.60
N ALA A 350 4.96 -42.29 18.65
CA ALA A 350 3.60 -42.81 18.76
C ALA A 350 3.48 -43.88 19.88
N PRO A 351 2.30 -44.04 20.51
CA PRO A 351 2.14 -44.95 21.64
C PRO A 351 2.04 -46.42 21.19
N ILE A 352 2.81 -47.28 21.85
CA ILE A 352 2.72 -48.75 21.77
C ILE A 352 1.55 -49.20 22.68
N PRO A 353 0.67 -50.14 22.27
CA PRO A 353 -0.39 -50.63 23.12
C PRO A 353 0.14 -51.61 24.18
N ALA A 354 -0.29 -51.43 25.42
CA ALA A 354 0.05 -52.29 26.54
C ALA A 354 -0.60 -53.68 26.39
N ALA A 355 0.23 -54.73 26.38
CA ALA A 355 -0.22 -56.10 26.53
C ALA A 355 -0.40 -56.42 28.01
N SER A 356 -1.59 -56.91 28.36
CA SER A 356 -1.94 -57.49 29.65
C SER A 356 -1.28 -58.85 29.82
N THR A 357 -0.61 -59.08 30.95
CA THR A 357 -0.42 -60.44 31.48
C THR A 357 -0.77 -60.47 32.95
N SER A 358 -1.81 -61.25 33.23
CA SER A 358 -2.19 -61.76 34.54
C SER A 358 -1.38 -63.02 34.86
N ARG A 359 -1.02 -63.14 36.14
CA ARG A 359 -0.44 -64.28 36.87
C ARG A 359 1.08 -64.42 36.83
#